data_AF-A0AAW7VP25-F1
#
_entry.id   AF-A0AAW7VP25-F1
#
_cell.length_a   1.000
_cell.length_b   1.000
_cell.length_c   1.000
_cell.angle_alpha   90.00
_cell.angle_beta   90.00
_cell.angle_gamma   90.00
#
_symmetry.space_group_name_H-M   'P 1'
#
loop_
_entity.id
_entity.type
_entity.pdbx_description
1 polymer ?
#
loop_
_entity_poly.entity_id
_entity_poly.type
_entity_poly.pdbx_seq_one_letter_code
_entity_poly.pdbx_strand_id
1 'polypeptide(L)'
;MDSATATKLSEQRAAEAAAKADAEKAAAEKAAADKAAADKAAADQAAAAQAAAAKAAADQAAAKAAVSKAAPPAPAQGNCDPNYTGCVPIASDVDCAGGKGNGPAYVRGPVTVIGSDIYALDSDGDGIACEK
;
A
#
# COMPACT_ATOMS: atom_id res chain seq x y z
N MET A 1 76.30 25.06 11.93
CA MET A 1 75.39 23.90 11.83
C MET A 1 76.20 22.71 12.25
N ASP A 2 76.10 22.32 13.52
CA ASP A 2 76.89 21.24 14.11
C ASP A 2 76.37 19.88 13.63
N SER A 3 77.27 18.90 13.50
CA SER A 3 76.96 17.57 12.98
C SER A 3 75.84 16.87 13.76
N ALA A 4 75.70 17.18 15.05
CA ALA A 4 74.64 16.69 15.92
C ALA A 4 73.24 17.21 15.54
N THR A 5 73.14 18.44 15.03
CA THR A 5 71.88 19.04 14.59
C THR A 5 71.37 18.38 13.30
N ALA A 6 72.28 17.97 12.42
CA ALA A 6 71.94 17.27 11.17
C ALA A 6 71.32 15.89 11.44
N THR A 7 71.93 15.10 12.34
CA THR A 7 71.42 13.77 12.72
C THR A 7 70.01 13.85 13.32
N LYS A 8 69.79 14.81 14.22
CA LYS A 8 68.49 15.00 14.88
C LYS A 8 67.37 15.36 13.90
N LEU A 9 67.68 16.14 12.86
CA LEU A 9 66.73 16.51 11.82
C LEU A 9 66.36 15.30 10.93
N SER A 10 67.32 14.42 10.61
CA SER A 10 67.04 13.19 9.87
C SER A 10 66.18 12.19 10.65
N GLU A 11 66.43 12.03 11.96
CA GLU A 11 65.62 11.16 12.82
C GLU A 11 64.19 11.70 12.98
N GLN A 12 64.04 13.02 13.15
CA GLN A 12 62.74 13.67 13.22
C GLN A 12 61.93 13.49 11.93
N ARG A 13 62.57 13.62 10.77
CA ARG A 13 61.91 13.37 9.47
C ARG A 13 61.53 11.90 9.27
N ALA A 14 62.32 10.96 9.78
CA ALA A 14 61.97 9.54 9.75
C ALA A 14 60.76 9.24 10.66
N ALA A 15 60.69 9.85 11.84
CA ALA A 15 59.55 9.72 12.76
C ALA A 15 58.27 10.35 12.20
N GLU A 16 58.34 11.54 11.58
CA GLU A 16 57.19 12.17 10.91
C GLU A 16 56.73 11.38 9.68
N ALA A 17 57.65 10.74 8.94
CA ALA A 17 57.31 9.85 7.83
C ALA A 17 56.59 8.58 8.31
N ALA A 18 57.03 7.98 9.41
CA ALA A 18 56.34 6.85 10.03
C ALA A 18 54.94 7.25 10.55
N ALA A 19 54.82 8.39 11.22
CA ALA A 19 53.53 8.91 11.69
C ALA A 19 52.55 9.22 10.55
N LYS A 20 53.05 9.75 9.42
CA LYS A 20 52.24 9.92 8.20
C LYS A 20 51.76 8.58 7.63
N ALA A 21 52.62 7.57 7.57
CA ALA A 21 52.27 6.25 7.07
C ALA A 21 51.19 5.56 7.93
N ASP A 22 51.29 5.65 9.26
CA ASP A 22 50.28 5.14 10.18
C ASP A 22 48.94 5.89 10.06
N ALA A 23 48.99 7.21 9.88
CA ALA A 23 47.79 8.02 9.64
C ALA A 23 47.10 7.68 8.30
N GLU A 24 47.87 7.41 7.25
CA GLU A 24 47.35 7.01 5.94
C GLU A 24 46.72 5.61 6.00
N LYS A 25 47.36 4.67 6.72
CA LYS A 25 46.79 3.33 6.96
C LYS A 25 45.49 3.40 7.77
N ALA A 26 45.44 4.23 8.80
CA ALA A 26 44.23 4.45 9.59
C ALA A 26 43.09 5.09 8.77
N ALA A 27 43.42 6.02 7.87
CA ALA A 27 42.44 6.61 6.95
C ALA A 27 41.90 5.59 5.94
N ALA A 28 42.75 4.70 5.43
CA ALA A 28 42.35 3.62 4.53
C ALA A 28 41.44 2.58 5.23
N GLU A 29 41.75 2.19 6.47
CA GLU A 29 40.88 1.30 7.27
C GLU A 29 39.53 1.95 7.58
N LYS A 30 39.52 3.23 7.93
CA LYS A 30 38.26 3.97 8.14
C LYS A 30 37.42 4.00 6.86
N ALA A 31 38.03 4.29 5.71
CA ALA A 31 37.33 4.29 4.42
C ALA A 31 36.77 2.90 4.05
N ALA A 32 37.50 1.83 4.37
CA ALA A 32 37.03 0.46 4.14
C ALA A 32 35.82 0.11 5.05
N ALA A 33 35.86 0.55 6.31
CA ALA A 33 34.75 0.37 7.26
C ALA A 33 33.49 1.17 6.86
N ASP A 34 33.67 2.44 6.44
CA ASP A 34 32.59 3.28 5.92
C ASP A 34 31.96 2.66 4.65
N LYS A 35 32.79 2.12 3.74
CA LYS A 35 32.30 1.41 2.54
C LYS A 35 31.50 0.15 2.91
N ALA A 36 32.01 -0.66 3.85
CA ALA A 36 31.30 -1.86 4.30
C ALA A 36 29.96 -1.54 4.98
N ALA A 37 29.88 -0.45 5.74
CA ALA A 37 28.63 0.02 6.34
C ALA A 37 27.63 0.48 5.26
N ALA A 38 28.09 1.19 4.23
CA ALA A 38 27.26 1.62 3.11
C ALA A 38 26.72 0.43 2.29
N ASP A 39 27.58 -0.57 2.01
CA ASP A 39 27.18 -1.79 1.30
C ASP A 39 26.14 -2.59 2.10
N LYS A 40 26.30 -2.68 3.44
CA LYS A 40 25.30 -3.32 4.31
C LYS A 40 23.97 -2.56 4.30
N ALA A 41 24.00 -1.24 4.39
CA ALA A 41 22.79 -0.41 4.35
C ALA A 41 22.05 -0.56 3.01
N ALA A 42 22.77 -0.63 1.89
CA ALA A 42 22.17 -0.87 0.58
C ALA A 42 21.51 -2.25 0.49
N ALA A 43 22.13 -3.29 1.05
CA ALA A 43 21.55 -4.63 1.11
C ALA A 43 20.27 -4.69 1.97
N ASP A 44 20.27 -4.02 3.13
CA ASP A 44 19.10 -3.93 4.01
C ASP A 44 17.93 -3.20 3.32
N GLN A 45 18.21 -2.11 2.59
CA GLN A 45 17.20 -1.40 1.79
C GLN A 45 16.66 -2.24 0.64
N ALA A 46 17.51 -3.00 -0.05
CA ALA A 46 17.09 -3.90 -1.12
C ALA A 46 16.18 -5.03 -0.61
N ALA A 47 16.47 -5.58 0.58
CA ALA A 47 15.63 -6.58 1.22
C ALA A 47 14.25 -5.99 1.61
N ALA A 48 14.22 -4.78 2.16
CA ALA A 48 12.97 -4.09 2.51
C ALA A 48 12.11 -3.81 1.26
N ALA A 49 12.72 -3.38 0.16
CA ALA A 49 12.01 -3.13 -1.10
C ALA A 49 11.40 -4.41 -1.69
N GLN A 50 12.12 -5.54 -1.64
CA GLN A 50 11.60 -6.83 -2.09
C GLN A 50 10.43 -7.31 -1.22
N ALA A 51 10.49 -7.12 0.10
CA ALA A 51 9.39 -7.44 1.00
C ALA A 51 8.13 -6.60 0.71
N ALA A 52 8.31 -5.30 0.46
CA ALA A 52 7.20 -4.42 0.09
C ALA A 52 6.57 -4.81 -1.26
N ALA A 53 7.38 -5.14 -2.26
CA ALA A 53 6.92 -5.60 -3.57
C ALA A 53 6.14 -6.93 -3.48
N ALA A 54 6.62 -7.88 -2.68
CA ALA A 54 5.95 -9.15 -2.45
C ALA A 54 4.57 -8.97 -1.80
N LYS A 55 4.48 -8.08 -0.79
CA LYS A 55 3.20 -7.75 -0.17
C LYS A 55 2.22 -7.12 -1.18
N ALA A 56 2.68 -6.16 -1.97
CA ALA A 56 1.85 -5.52 -3.00
C ALA A 56 1.36 -6.51 -4.07
N ALA A 57 2.17 -7.50 -4.43
CA ALA A 57 1.76 -8.57 -5.34
C ALA A 57 0.69 -9.48 -4.70
N ALA A 58 0.83 -9.81 -3.42
CA ALA A 58 -0.15 -10.61 -2.68
C ALA A 58 -1.50 -9.90 -2.54
N ASP A 59 -1.50 -8.61 -2.20
CA ASP A 59 -2.73 -7.80 -2.09
C ASP A 59 -3.48 -7.73 -3.45
N GLN A 60 -2.75 -7.55 -4.57
CA GLN A 60 -3.34 -7.56 -5.91
C GLN A 60 -3.90 -8.92 -6.32
N ALA A 61 -3.22 -10.01 -5.96
CA ALA A 61 -3.69 -11.36 -6.22
C ALA A 61 -5.00 -11.64 -5.44
N ALA A 62 -5.07 -11.21 -4.19
CA ALA A 62 -6.28 -11.34 -3.36
C ALA A 62 -7.45 -10.54 -3.94
N ALA A 63 -7.23 -9.30 -4.38
CA ALA A 63 -8.26 -8.47 -5.01
C ALA A 63 -8.79 -9.13 -6.30
N LYS A 64 -7.91 -9.64 -7.17
CA LYS A 64 -8.33 -10.32 -8.41
C LYS A 64 -9.10 -11.62 -8.15
N ALA A 65 -8.75 -12.36 -7.10
CA ALA A 65 -9.47 -13.55 -6.68
C ALA A 65 -10.87 -13.21 -6.15
N ALA A 66 -11.03 -12.11 -5.41
CA ALA A 66 -12.33 -11.65 -4.92
C ALA A 66 -13.28 -11.30 -6.09
N VAL A 67 -12.80 -10.60 -7.11
CA VAL A 67 -13.59 -10.26 -8.30
C VAL A 67 -14.00 -11.50 -9.10
N SER A 68 -13.16 -12.55 -9.11
CA SER A 68 -13.46 -13.79 -9.84
C SER A 68 -14.44 -14.71 -9.10
N LYS A 69 -14.62 -14.53 -7.78
CA LYS A 69 -15.55 -15.32 -6.94
C LYS A 69 -16.91 -14.65 -6.79
N ALA A 70 -17.03 -13.35 -7.08
CA ALA A 70 -18.31 -12.69 -7.21
C ALA A 70 -19.07 -13.30 -8.41
N ALA A 71 -20.30 -13.77 -8.19
CA ALA A 71 -21.16 -14.24 -9.27
C ALA A 71 -21.31 -13.13 -10.33
N PRO A 72 -21.30 -13.46 -11.63
CA PRO A 72 -21.56 -12.46 -12.66
C PRO A 72 -22.89 -11.74 -12.34
N PRO A 73 -22.97 -10.41 -12.49
CA PRO A 73 -24.24 -9.72 -12.33
C PRO A 73 -25.25 -10.41 -13.24
N ALA A 74 -26.39 -10.83 -12.68
CA ALA A 74 -27.45 -11.44 -13.45
C ALA A 74 -27.77 -10.51 -14.65
N PRO A 75 -27.96 -11.05 -15.87
CA PRO A 75 -28.27 -10.22 -17.02
C PRO A 75 -29.49 -9.37 -16.68
N ALA A 76 -29.33 -8.04 -16.72
CA ALA A 76 -30.38 -7.10 -16.40
C ALA A 76 -31.56 -7.31 -17.35
N GLN A 77 -32.57 -8.03 -16.87
CA GLN A 77 -33.84 -8.19 -17.56
C GLN A 77 -34.56 -6.84 -17.42
N GLY A 78 -34.35 -5.93 -18.37
CA GLY A 78 -35.11 -4.69 -18.60
C GLY A 78 -35.26 -3.73 -17.41
N ASN A 79 -34.52 -2.62 -17.39
CA ASN A 79 -34.74 -1.46 -16.51
C ASN A 79 -34.83 -1.71 -14.99
N CYS A 80 -34.39 -2.87 -14.51
CA CYS A 80 -34.29 -3.19 -13.10
C CYS A 80 -32.87 -2.92 -12.57
N ASP A 81 -32.76 -2.35 -11.38
CA ASP A 81 -31.49 -2.04 -10.73
C ASP A 81 -30.79 -3.32 -10.22
N PRO A 82 -29.50 -3.53 -10.55
CA PRO A 82 -28.76 -4.75 -10.21
C PRO A 82 -28.34 -4.84 -8.74
N ASN A 83 -28.50 -3.80 -7.92
CA ASN A 83 -28.17 -3.84 -6.50
C ASN A 83 -29.24 -4.55 -5.65
N TYR A 84 -30.36 -4.94 -6.26
CA TYR A 84 -31.51 -5.52 -5.57
C TYR A 84 -31.98 -6.80 -6.27
N THR A 85 -32.60 -7.70 -5.51
CA THR A 85 -33.31 -8.86 -6.06
C THR A 85 -34.73 -8.47 -6.49
N GLY A 86 -35.22 -9.05 -7.59
CA GLY A 86 -36.48 -8.61 -8.19
C GLY A 86 -36.29 -7.42 -9.13
N CYS A 87 -37.36 -6.69 -9.42
CA CYS A 87 -37.28 -5.53 -10.32
C CYS A 87 -37.51 -4.22 -9.57
N VAL A 88 -36.41 -3.59 -9.13
CA VAL A 88 -36.39 -2.21 -8.65
C VAL A 88 -36.22 -1.29 -9.86
N PRO A 89 -37.16 -0.39 -10.20
CA PRO A 89 -37.03 0.47 -11.37
C PRO A 89 -35.81 1.40 -11.25
N ILE A 90 -35.07 1.58 -12.34
CA ILE A 90 -33.98 2.57 -12.38
C ILE A 90 -34.59 3.99 -12.48
N ALA A 91 -34.59 4.71 -11.37
CA ALA A 91 -35.08 6.10 -11.27
C ALA A 91 -34.15 6.95 -10.38
N SER A 92 -34.43 8.25 -10.27
CA SER A 92 -33.68 9.15 -9.36
C SER A 92 -33.94 8.88 -7.88
N ASP A 93 -35.13 8.35 -7.57
CA ASP A 93 -35.56 7.99 -6.23
C ASP A 93 -36.63 6.89 -6.37
N VAL A 94 -36.54 5.85 -5.53
CA VAL A 94 -37.45 4.72 -5.55
C VAL A 94 -37.90 4.48 -4.12
N ASP A 95 -39.21 4.39 -3.92
CA ASP A 95 -39.79 4.21 -2.60
C ASP A 95 -40.52 2.87 -2.46
N CYS A 96 -40.71 2.41 -1.22
CA CYS A 96 -41.60 1.29 -0.95
C CYS A 96 -43.06 1.68 -1.20
N ALA A 97 -43.74 0.94 -2.08
CA ALA A 97 -45.15 1.12 -2.37
C ALA A 97 -46.00 0.95 -1.09
N GLY A 98 -46.91 1.88 -0.82
CA GLY A 98 -47.71 1.90 0.41
C GLY A 98 -47.07 2.64 1.59
N GLY A 99 -45.83 3.12 1.42
CA GLY A 99 -45.13 3.98 2.37
C GLY A 99 -45.44 5.48 2.24
N LYS A 100 -44.64 6.31 2.93
CA LYS A 100 -44.68 7.79 2.86
C LYS A 100 -43.76 8.37 1.78
N GLY A 101 -43.41 7.55 0.79
CA GLY A 101 -42.49 7.92 -0.27
C GLY A 101 -43.06 9.00 -1.19
N ASN A 102 -42.21 9.88 -1.71
CA ASN A 102 -42.57 10.93 -2.66
C ASN A 102 -41.86 10.78 -4.02
N GLY A 103 -41.12 9.70 -4.19
CA GLY A 103 -40.31 9.40 -5.35
C GLY A 103 -41.15 9.15 -6.60
N PRO A 104 -40.56 9.34 -7.79
CA PRO A 104 -41.21 9.11 -9.08
C PRO A 104 -41.48 7.62 -9.37
N ALA A 105 -40.89 6.70 -8.61
CA ALA A 105 -41.03 5.27 -8.77
C ALA A 105 -41.25 4.56 -7.43
N TYR A 106 -41.97 3.44 -7.48
CA TYR A 106 -42.24 2.63 -6.29
C TYR A 106 -42.01 1.15 -6.56
N VAL A 107 -41.54 0.42 -5.55
CA VAL A 107 -41.37 -1.03 -5.57
C VAL A 107 -42.26 -1.71 -4.52
N ARG A 108 -42.82 -2.87 -4.85
CA ARG A 108 -43.61 -3.70 -3.91
C ARG A 108 -42.72 -4.82 -3.37
N GLY A 109 -42.54 -4.87 -2.05
CA GLY A 109 -41.61 -5.77 -1.37
C GLY A 109 -42.15 -7.18 -1.05
N PRO A 110 -41.33 -8.03 -0.42
CA PRO A 110 -39.95 -7.77 0.03
C PRO A 110 -38.91 -7.88 -1.09
N VAL A 111 -37.87 -7.05 -1.01
CA VAL A 111 -36.76 -6.96 -1.98
C VAL A 111 -35.44 -7.13 -1.23
N THR A 112 -34.60 -8.10 -1.58
CA THR A 112 -33.29 -8.26 -0.95
C THR A 112 -32.25 -7.35 -1.60
N VAL A 113 -31.44 -6.67 -0.78
CA VAL A 113 -30.27 -5.90 -1.22
C VAL A 113 -29.09 -6.86 -1.44
N ILE A 114 -28.59 -6.93 -2.67
CA ILE A 114 -27.43 -7.77 -3.06
C ILE A 114 -26.16 -6.97 -3.30
N GLY A 115 -26.28 -5.65 -3.49
CA GLY A 115 -25.18 -4.72 -3.71
C GLY A 115 -25.19 -3.60 -2.67
N SER A 116 -25.31 -2.36 -3.15
CA SER A 116 -25.45 -1.16 -2.31
C SER A 116 -26.89 -0.66 -2.31
N ASP A 117 -27.41 -0.31 -1.13
CA ASP A 117 -28.73 0.32 -1.02
C ASP A 117 -28.66 1.80 -1.44
N ILE A 118 -28.70 2.06 -2.74
CA ILE A 118 -28.58 3.40 -3.32
C ILE A 118 -29.86 4.23 -3.17
N TYR A 119 -31.00 3.58 -2.95
CA TYR A 119 -32.31 4.21 -2.80
C TYR A 119 -32.78 4.28 -1.34
N ALA A 120 -31.93 3.87 -0.38
CA ALA A 120 -32.25 3.87 1.06
C ALA A 120 -33.56 3.12 1.40
N LEU A 121 -33.85 2.04 0.67
CA LEU A 121 -35.08 1.24 0.83
C LEU A 121 -35.00 0.31 2.05
N ASP A 122 -33.80 -0.03 2.49
CA ASP A 122 -33.50 -0.81 3.68
C ASP A 122 -33.02 0.14 4.80
N SER A 123 -33.99 0.69 5.52
CA SER A 123 -33.72 1.74 6.53
C SER A 123 -33.01 1.22 7.78
N ASP A 124 -33.15 -0.06 8.10
CA ASP A 124 -32.58 -0.72 9.26
C ASP A 124 -31.31 -1.52 8.96
N GLY A 125 -31.00 -1.73 7.68
CA GLY A 125 -29.73 -2.28 7.22
C GLY A 125 -29.62 -3.79 7.43
N ASP A 126 -30.75 -4.50 7.42
CA ASP A 126 -30.79 -5.96 7.64
C ASP A 126 -30.65 -6.77 6.33
N GLY A 127 -30.62 -6.06 5.19
CA GLY A 127 -30.50 -6.60 3.85
C GLY A 127 -31.83 -6.84 3.15
N ILE A 128 -32.98 -6.54 3.77
CA ILE A 128 -34.31 -6.70 3.20
C ILE A 128 -35.05 -5.36 3.15
N ALA A 129 -35.24 -4.86 1.94
CA ALA A 129 -36.03 -3.67 1.65
C ALA A 129 -37.54 -3.96 1.59
N CYS A 130 -38.33 -2.95 1.98
CA CYS A 130 -39.79 -2.89 1.82
C CYS A 130 -40.58 -4.03 2.48
N GLU A 131 -40.26 -4.35 3.73
CA GLU A 131 -40.84 -5.45 4.51
C GLU A 131 -42.27 -5.23 5.05
N LYS A 132 -42.99 -4.21 4.55
CA LYS A 132 -44.23 -3.71 5.18
C LYS A 132 -45.50 -4.10 4.44
#